data_AF-A0A1Y2T240-F1
#
_entry.id   AF-A0A1Y2T240-F1
#
_cell.length_a   1.000
_cell.length_b   1.000
_cell.length_c   1.000
_cell.angle_alpha   90.00
_cell.angle_beta   90.00
_cell.angle_gamma   90.00
#
_symmetry.space_group_name_H-M   'P 1'
#
loop_
_entity.id
_entity.type
_entity.pdbx_description
1 polymer ?
#
loop_
_entity_poly.entity_id
_entity_poly.type
_entity_poly.pdbx_seq_one_letter_code
_entity_poly.pdbx_strand_id
1 'polypeptide(L)'
;DHWAYPEVERLVAAGVIHGDPAGRFRPDAPISRAEFLKMLLTARRLDPAGKCAGLFADAQCWTWYAPYVELAYRLAIVEPKTDMLDDEPDYFDPEGAITRQEVVTALIRATGKRWTAQTMHWREASEILGRYADGADVMEPYRKPMALALSQGLVQGFGDGTLRPWHQVTRAEAAALVGRVLLDATDLPTVSLDGHEVVYVDALDMRTTMYTAGEAGVGTRTATGVTVRPGAVAVDPAVIPLGTLLFVEGYGYAVAVDTGG
;
A
#
# COMPACT_ATOMS: atom_id res chain seq x y z
N ASP A 1 30.82 -1.71 1.49
CA ASP A 1 30.22 -0.41 1.82
C ASP A 1 29.12 -0.07 0.83
N HIS A 2 27.88 -0.03 1.29
CA HIS A 2 26.71 0.34 0.48
C HIS A 2 25.87 1.35 1.27
N TRP A 3 25.40 2.43 0.65
CA TRP A 3 24.73 3.55 1.33
C TRP A 3 23.48 3.11 2.12
N ALA A 4 22.76 2.10 1.61
CA ALA A 4 21.55 1.57 2.25
C ALA A 4 21.83 0.61 3.42
N TYR A 5 23.10 0.28 3.71
CA TYR A 5 23.43 -0.72 4.72
C TYR A 5 22.81 -0.46 6.09
N PRO A 6 22.86 0.77 6.66
CA PRO A 6 22.25 1.03 7.97
C PRO A 6 20.74 0.80 7.98
N GLU A 7 20.05 1.14 6.89
CA GLU A 7 18.60 0.98 6.81
C GLU A 7 18.20 -0.48 6.56
N VAL A 8 18.98 -1.20 5.76
CA VAL A 8 18.83 -2.65 5.57
C VAL A 8 19.02 -3.37 6.91
N GLU A 9 20.03 -3.01 7.70
CA GLU A 9 20.25 -3.60 9.03
C GLU A 9 19.05 -3.37 9.97
N ARG A 10 18.50 -2.16 9.99
CA ARG A 10 17.28 -1.84 10.76
C ARG A 10 16.09 -2.70 10.34
N LEU A 11 15.84 -2.83 9.04
CA LEU A 11 14.74 -3.65 8.51
C LEU A 11 14.94 -5.14 8.80
N VAL A 12 16.19 -5.63 8.79
CA VAL A 12 16.51 -7.02 9.20
C VAL A 12 16.24 -7.21 10.69
N ALA A 13 16.70 -6.28 11.55
CA ALA A 13 16.47 -6.34 12.99
C ALA A 13 14.97 -6.28 13.35
N ALA A 14 14.19 -5.53 12.57
CA ALA A 14 12.73 -5.47 12.69
C ALA A 14 12.00 -6.67 12.07
N GLY A 15 12.72 -7.64 11.46
CA GLY A 15 12.13 -8.82 10.84
C GLY A 15 11.36 -8.54 9.53
N VAL A 16 11.54 -7.36 8.92
CA VAL A 16 10.82 -6.94 7.71
C VAL A 16 11.43 -7.52 6.44
N ILE A 17 12.76 -7.60 6.38
CA ILE A 17 13.47 -8.10 5.20
C ILE A 17 14.40 -9.25 5.58
N HIS A 18 14.58 -10.15 4.62
CA HIS A 18 15.54 -11.25 4.70
C HIS A 18 16.36 -11.29 3.42
N GLY A 19 17.60 -11.80 3.52
CA GLY A 19 18.44 -12.06 2.35
C GLY A 19 17.94 -13.24 1.51
N ASP A 20 18.56 -13.44 0.34
CA ASP A 20 18.39 -14.66 -0.44
C ASP A 20 18.89 -15.90 0.37
N PRO A 21 18.68 -17.15 -0.11
CA PRO A 21 19.15 -18.34 0.60
C PRO A 21 20.67 -18.39 0.87
N ALA A 22 21.46 -17.54 0.20
CA ALA A 22 22.89 -17.38 0.45
C ALA A 22 23.21 -16.19 1.38
N GLY A 23 22.20 -15.60 2.02
CA GLY A 23 22.31 -14.47 2.94
C GLY A 23 22.56 -13.12 2.26
N ARG A 24 22.36 -12.99 0.94
CA ARG A 24 22.65 -11.74 0.21
C ARG A 24 21.39 -10.90 0.01
N PHE A 25 21.48 -9.60 0.29
CA PHE A 25 20.37 -8.67 0.08
C PHE A 25 20.22 -8.19 -1.37
N ARG A 26 21.31 -8.12 -2.14
CA ARG A 26 21.36 -7.62 -3.54
C ARG A 26 20.78 -6.20 -3.70
N PRO A 27 21.38 -5.19 -3.04
CA PRO A 27 20.78 -3.86 -2.89
C PRO A 27 20.46 -3.16 -4.22
N ASP A 28 21.29 -3.33 -5.25
CA ASP A 28 21.15 -2.65 -6.54
C ASP A 28 20.23 -3.39 -7.54
N ALA A 29 19.74 -4.58 -7.19
CA ALA A 29 18.80 -5.30 -8.04
C ALA A 29 17.43 -4.60 -8.01
N PRO A 30 16.70 -4.53 -9.13
CA PRO A 30 15.29 -4.14 -9.14
C PRO A 30 14.48 -5.02 -8.19
N ILE A 31 13.55 -4.41 -7.45
CA ILE A 31 12.60 -5.13 -6.59
C ILE A 31 11.30 -5.41 -7.35
N SER A 32 10.76 -6.63 -7.22
CA SER A 32 9.47 -6.93 -7.82
C SER A 32 8.31 -6.31 -7.03
N ARG A 33 7.15 -6.16 -7.67
CA ARG A 33 5.91 -5.72 -7.03
C ARG A 33 5.56 -6.60 -5.82
N ALA A 34 5.66 -7.92 -5.95
CA ALA A 34 5.42 -8.87 -4.86
C ALA A 34 6.41 -8.73 -3.70
N GLU A 35 7.71 -8.60 -3.98
CA GLU A 35 8.74 -8.42 -2.96
C GLU A 35 8.54 -7.12 -2.18
N PHE A 36 8.23 -6.04 -2.89
CA PHE A 36 7.91 -4.76 -2.27
C PHE A 36 6.67 -4.85 -1.37
N LEU A 37 5.61 -5.52 -1.80
CA LEU A 37 4.39 -5.66 -0.99
C LEU A 37 4.61 -6.48 0.27
N LYS A 38 5.38 -7.57 0.18
CA LYS A 38 5.79 -8.32 1.37
C LYS A 38 6.55 -7.42 2.34
N MET A 39 7.53 -6.64 1.87
CA MET A 39 8.28 -5.69 2.69
C MET A 39 7.37 -4.65 3.34
N LEU A 40 6.48 -4.04 2.55
CA LEU A 40 5.54 -3.00 2.99
C LEU A 40 4.57 -3.51 4.07
N LEU A 41 3.91 -4.64 3.81
CA LEU A 41 2.93 -5.22 4.73
C LEU A 41 3.59 -5.70 6.03
N THR A 42 4.78 -6.31 5.93
CA THR A 42 5.53 -6.75 7.12
C THR A 42 5.96 -5.55 7.97
N ALA A 43 6.41 -4.46 7.35
CA ALA A 43 6.71 -3.21 8.07
C ALA A 43 5.47 -2.62 8.77
N ARG A 44 4.27 -2.84 8.23
CA ARG A 44 2.99 -2.46 8.86
C ARG A 44 2.45 -3.48 9.85
N ARG A 45 3.11 -4.63 10.04
CA ARG A 45 2.60 -5.80 10.79
C ARG A 45 1.22 -6.26 10.33
N LEU A 46 1.02 -6.27 9.01
CA LEU A 46 -0.18 -6.78 8.35
C LEU A 46 0.13 -8.18 7.83
N ASP A 47 -0.16 -9.21 8.62
CA ASP A 47 0.13 -10.60 8.29
C ASP A 47 -1.05 -11.26 7.57
N PRO A 48 -0.93 -11.67 6.30
CA PRO A 48 -2.00 -12.38 5.61
C PRO A 48 -2.29 -13.78 6.18
N ALA A 49 -1.47 -14.32 7.08
CA ALA A 49 -1.59 -15.66 7.68
C ALA A 49 -1.74 -16.76 6.62
N GLY A 50 -1.09 -16.59 5.46
CA GLY A 50 -1.16 -17.50 4.32
C GLY A 50 -2.53 -17.57 3.62
N LYS A 51 -3.50 -16.72 3.98
CA LYS A 51 -4.84 -16.71 3.37
C LYS A 51 -4.76 -16.27 1.91
N CYS A 52 -5.38 -17.03 1.02
CA CYS A 52 -5.50 -16.74 -0.41
C CYS A 52 -6.86 -17.21 -0.93
N ALA A 53 -7.51 -16.40 -1.77
CA ALA A 53 -8.80 -16.69 -2.40
C ALA A 53 -8.70 -16.90 -3.92
N GLY A 54 -7.51 -16.80 -4.51
CA GLY A 54 -7.29 -16.96 -5.95
C GLY A 54 -7.84 -15.78 -6.75
N LEU A 55 -7.65 -14.55 -6.28
CA LEU A 55 -8.25 -13.36 -6.90
C LEU A 55 -7.63 -12.98 -8.25
N PHE A 56 -6.40 -13.40 -8.53
CA PHE A 56 -5.65 -13.03 -9.73
C PHE A 56 -5.05 -14.26 -10.41
N ALA A 57 -5.19 -14.35 -11.74
CA ALA A 57 -4.68 -15.47 -12.53
C ALA A 57 -3.14 -15.56 -12.52
N ASP A 58 -2.46 -14.42 -12.41
CA ASP A 58 -1.00 -14.29 -12.34
C ASP A 58 -0.45 -14.33 -10.90
N ALA A 59 -1.32 -14.47 -9.89
CA ALA A 59 -0.94 -14.67 -8.48
C ALA A 59 -1.68 -15.85 -7.84
N GLN A 60 -1.42 -17.05 -8.36
CA GLN A 60 -2.01 -18.31 -7.90
C GLN A 60 -1.61 -18.65 -6.47
N CYS A 61 -2.52 -19.25 -5.68
CA CYS A 61 -2.33 -19.47 -4.23
C CYS A 61 -1.15 -20.35 -3.80
N TRP A 62 -0.57 -21.15 -4.70
CA TRP A 62 0.66 -21.90 -4.44
C TRP A 62 1.94 -21.05 -4.45
N THR A 63 1.89 -19.81 -4.94
CA THR A 63 3.04 -18.90 -4.91
C THR A 63 3.15 -18.24 -3.55
N TRP A 64 4.39 -18.01 -3.10
CA TRP A 64 4.65 -17.41 -1.79
C TRP A 64 4.06 -16.00 -1.63
N TYR A 65 3.88 -15.29 -2.75
CA TYR A 65 3.47 -13.89 -2.77
C TYR A 65 1.94 -13.70 -2.84
N ALA A 66 1.18 -14.72 -3.24
CA ALA A 66 -0.27 -14.58 -3.45
C ALA A 66 -1.01 -14.02 -2.21
N PRO A 67 -0.74 -14.49 -0.97
CA PRO A 67 -1.38 -13.92 0.22
C PRO A 67 -1.10 -12.42 0.42
N TYR A 68 0.11 -11.96 0.10
CA TYR A 68 0.51 -10.56 0.24
C TYR A 68 -0.12 -9.68 -0.84
N VAL A 69 -0.15 -10.17 -2.09
CA VAL A 69 -0.80 -9.51 -3.21
C VAL A 69 -2.29 -9.30 -2.91
N GLU A 70 -2.98 -10.36 -2.47
CA GLU A 70 -4.41 -10.28 -2.16
C GLU A 70 -4.69 -9.37 -0.96
N LEU A 71 -3.91 -9.45 0.12
CA LEU A 71 -4.12 -8.59 1.28
C LEU A 71 -3.94 -7.11 0.90
N ALA A 72 -2.87 -6.78 0.17
CA ALA A 72 -2.63 -5.41 -0.27
C ALA A 72 -3.75 -4.88 -1.20
N TYR A 73 -4.30 -5.75 -2.06
CA TYR A 73 -5.45 -5.42 -2.89
C TYR A 73 -6.72 -5.20 -2.06
N ARG A 74 -7.04 -6.10 -1.13
CA ARG A 74 -8.23 -6.01 -0.24
C ARG A 74 -8.21 -4.74 0.61
N LEU A 75 -7.03 -4.34 1.08
CA LEU A 75 -6.83 -3.11 1.85
C LEU A 75 -6.70 -1.85 1.00
N ALA A 76 -6.95 -1.93 -0.31
CA ALA A 76 -6.87 -0.81 -1.25
C ALA A 76 -5.52 -0.07 -1.20
N ILE A 77 -4.44 -0.77 -0.83
CA ILE A 77 -3.06 -0.28 -0.84
C ILE A 77 -2.56 -0.22 -2.29
N VAL A 78 -2.91 -1.24 -3.07
CA VAL A 78 -2.55 -1.37 -4.49
C VAL A 78 -3.77 -1.75 -5.31
N GLU A 79 -3.77 -1.31 -6.56
CA GLU A 79 -4.72 -1.75 -7.57
C GLU A 79 -3.97 -2.65 -8.57
N PRO A 80 -4.65 -3.60 -9.23
CA PRO A 80 -4.08 -4.32 -10.36
C PRO A 80 -3.72 -3.35 -11.49
N LYS A 81 -2.85 -3.79 -12.39
CA LYS A 81 -2.62 -3.11 -13.65
C LYS A 81 -3.81 -3.40 -14.56
N THR A 82 -4.43 -2.33 -15.03
CA THR A 82 -5.46 -2.39 -16.08
C THR A 82 -4.76 -2.10 -17.39
N ASP A 83 -4.86 -2.97 -18.38
CA ASP A 83 -4.66 -2.50 -19.74
C ASP A 83 -5.93 -1.73 -20.13
N MET A 84 -5.82 -0.41 -20.27
CA MET A 84 -6.99 0.41 -20.64
C MET A 84 -7.31 0.32 -22.13
N LEU A 85 -6.53 -0.44 -22.91
CA LEU A 85 -6.63 -0.50 -24.36
C LEU A 85 -7.21 -1.82 -24.88
N ASP A 86 -7.08 -2.91 -24.12
CA ASP A 86 -7.57 -4.23 -24.52
C ASP A 86 -8.50 -4.78 -23.42
N ASP A 87 -9.59 -5.48 -23.78
CA ASP A 87 -10.52 -6.16 -22.87
C ASP A 87 -9.86 -7.31 -22.05
N GLU A 88 -8.55 -7.23 -21.84
CA GLU A 88 -7.77 -8.16 -21.04
C GLU A 88 -8.13 -8.01 -19.55
N PRO A 89 -8.23 -9.12 -18.81
CA PRO A 89 -8.55 -9.06 -17.39
C PRO A 89 -7.43 -8.33 -16.62
N ASP A 90 -7.83 -7.62 -15.57
CA ASP A 90 -6.93 -7.05 -14.58
C ASP A 90 -5.85 -8.07 -14.17
N TYR A 91 -4.58 -7.69 -14.32
CA TYR A 91 -3.44 -8.51 -13.91
C TYR A 91 -2.59 -7.76 -12.89
N PHE A 92 -1.93 -8.49 -12.00
CA PHE A 92 -1.21 -7.87 -10.90
C PHE A 92 0.26 -7.56 -11.24
N ASP A 93 0.87 -8.33 -12.12
CA ASP A 93 2.30 -8.35 -12.44
C ASP A 93 3.19 -8.47 -11.19
N PRO A 94 3.07 -9.57 -10.42
CA PRO A 94 3.76 -9.70 -9.14
C PRO A 94 5.28 -9.79 -9.27
N GLU A 95 5.79 -10.38 -10.34
CA GLU A 95 7.24 -10.53 -10.56
C GLU A 95 7.87 -9.35 -11.30
N GLY A 96 7.09 -8.53 -11.99
CA GLY A 96 7.57 -7.32 -12.65
C GLY A 96 8.15 -6.31 -11.67
N ALA A 97 9.17 -5.58 -12.13
CA ALA A 97 9.79 -4.52 -11.36
C ALA A 97 8.78 -3.39 -11.09
N ILE A 98 8.73 -2.93 -9.83
CA ILE A 98 7.85 -1.85 -9.44
C ILE A 98 8.46 -0.48 -9.73
N THR A 99 7.66 0.46 -10.23
CA THR A 99 8.08 1.83 -10.49
C THR A 99 8.01 2.70 -9.23
N ARG A 100 8.76 3.79 -9.23
CA ARG A 100 8.78 4.74 -8.11
C ARG A 100 7.40 5.32 -7.80
N GLN A 101 6.61 5.66 -8.82
CA GLN A 101 5.26 6.19 -8.61
C GLN A 101 4.30 5.19 -7.97
N GLU A 102 4.44 3.90 -8.27
CA GLU A 102 3.67 2.82 -7.64
C GLU A 102 4.09 2.63 -6.18
N VAL A 103 5.39 2.60 -5.89
CA VAL A 103 5.94 2.50 -4.52
C VAL A 103 5.44 3.65 -3.64
N VAL A 104 5.57 4.90 -4.11
CA VAL A 104 5.14 6.08 -3.34
C VAL A 104 3.64 6.05 -3.07
N THR A 105 2.84 5.67 -4.06
CA THR A 105 1.39 5.57 -3.91
C THR A 105 0.99 4.50 -2.89
N ALA A 106 1.64 3.33 -2.93
CA ALA A 106 1.40 2.26 -1.98
C ALA A 106 1.78 2.66 -0.55
N LEU A 107 2.89 3.39 -0.37
CA LEU A 107 3.30 3.93 0.93
C LEU A 107 2.26 4.90 1.51
N ILE A 108 1.79 5.86 0.71
CA ILE A 108 0.73 6.78 1.12
C ILE A 108 -0.53 6.03 1.57
N ARG A 109 -0.95 5.03 0.80
CA ARG A 109 -2.15 4.24 1.13
C ARG A 109 -1.93 3.36 2.37
N ALA A 110 -0.75 2.77 2.54
CA ALA A 110 -0.40 1.98 3.72
C ALA A 110 -0.32 2.81 5.02
N THR A 111 -0.11 4.12 4.93
CA THR A 111 -0.22 5.08 6.06
C THR A 111 -1.65 5.56 6.32
N GLY A 112 -2.65 4.99 5.62
CA GLY A 112 -4.06 5.38 5.73
C GLY A 112 -4.41 6.72 5.09
N LYS A 113 -3.49 7.32 4.32
CA LYS A 113 -3.66 8.65 3.71
C LYS A 113 -4.28 8.59 2.31
N ARG A 114 -4.93 7.49 1.94
CA ARG A 114 -5.58 7.33 0.63
C ARG A 114 -6.60 8.45 0.38
N TRP A 115 -7.50 8.67 1.32
CA TRP A 115 -8.55 9.69 1.19
C TRP A 115 -7.96 11.10 1.18
N THR A 116 -7.01 11.39 2.06
CA THR A 116 -6.28 12.67 2.08
C THR A 116 -5.65 12.98 0.72
N ALA A 117 -5.02 11.99 0.08
CA ALA A 117 -4.46 12.15 -1.26
C ALA A 117 -5.56 12.39 -2.28
N GLN A 118 -6.65 11.62 -2.24
CA GLN A 118 -7.75 11.74 -3.21
C GLN A 118 -8.45 13.11 -3.17
N THR A 119 -8.63 13.67 -1.98
CA THR A 119 -9.28 14.98 -1.79
C THR A 119 -8.35 16.17 -2.02
N MET A 120 -7.03 15.95 -2.17
CA MET A 120 -6.11 17.01 -2.59
C MET A 120 -6.60 17.64 -3.89
N HIS A 121 -6.63 18.97 -3.91
CA HIS A 121 -7.09 19.71 -5.09
C HIS A 121 -6.11 19.49 -6.24
N TRP A 122 -6.61 19.22 -7.45
CA TRP A 122 -5.75 18.87 -8.59
C TRP A 122 -4.73 19.97 -8.95
N ARG A 123 -5.08 21.25 -8.73
CA ARG A 123 -4.15 22.38 -8.94
C ARG A 123 -2.98 22.33 -7.98
N GLU A 124 -3.24 22.06 -6.69
CA GLU A 124 -2.19 21.94 -5.68
C GLU A 124 -1.23 20.80 -6.05
N ALA A 125 -1.77 19.63 -6.43
CA ALA A 125 -0.94 18.52 -6.90
C ALA A 125 -0.08 18.90 -8.12
N SER A 126 -0.66 19.59 -9.10
CA SER A 126 0.07 20.04 -10.28
C SER A 126 1.12 21.11 -9.96
N GLU A 127 0.87 22.02 -9.02
CA GLU A 127 1.85 23.02 -8.57
C GLU A 127 3.03 22.37 -7.84
N ILE A 128 2.79 21.36 -7.01
CA ILE A 128 3.86 20.61 -6.32
C ILE A 128 4.69 19.83 -7.33
N LEU A 129 4.05 19.06 -8.20
CA LEU A 129 4.74 18.24 -9.21
C LEU A 129 5.48 19.10 -10.24
N GLY A 130 4.92 20.26 -10.62
CA GLY A 130 5.53 21.19 -11.58
C GLY A 130 6.84 21.83 -11.13
N ARG A 131 7.26 21.62 -9.88
CA ARG A 131 8.60 22.02 -9.38
C ARG A 131 9.71 21.09 -9.87
N TYR A 132 9.36 19.93 -10.42
CA TYR A 132 10.27 18.92 -10.91
C TYR A 132 10.21 18.83 -12.43
N ALA A 133 11.37 18.61 -13.06
CA ALA A 133 11.51 18.65 -14.52
C ALA A 133 10.64 17.60 -15.24
N ASP A 134 10.42 16.45 -14.61
CA ASP A 134 9.64 15.30 -15.07
C ASP A 134 8.32 15.14 -14.29
N GLY A 135 7.84 16.19 -13.62
CA GLY A 135 6.57 16.17 -12.89
C GLY A 135 5.34 15.94 -13.78
N ALA A 136 5.47 16.20 -15.08
CA ALA A 136 4.46 15.89 -16.09
C ALA A 136 4.39 14.37 -16.41
N ASP A 137 5.46 13.61 -16.14
CA ASP A 137 5.56 12.19 -16.48
C ASP A 137 4.87 11.27 -15.46
N VAL A 138 4.46 11.82 -14.31
CA VAL A 138 3.68 11.10 -13.29
C VAL A 138 2.27 10.81 -13.84
N MET A 139 1.91 9.53 -13.94
CA MET A 139 0.59 9.15 -14.45
C MET A 139 -0.53 9.66 -13.54
N GLU A 140 -1.67 10.01 -14.14
CA GLU A 140 -2.85 10.57 -13.47
C GLU A 140 -3.19 9.91 -12.11
N PRO A 141 -3.36 8.58 -12.00
CA PRO A 141 -3.75 7.95 -10.73
C PRO A 141 -2.70 8.07 -9.62
N TYR A 142 -1.45 8.40 -9.96
CA TYR A 142 -0.34 8.56 -9.02
C TYR A 142 -0.02 10.03 -8.71
N ARG A 143 -0.61 11.00 -9.41
CA ARG A 143 -0.29 12.42 -9.26
C ARG A 143 -0.55 12.92 -7.85
N LYS A 144 -1.76 12.73 -7.32
CA LYS A 144 -2.12 13.23 -5.98
C LYS A 144 -1.39 12.49 -4.85
N PRO A 145 -1.25 11.15 -4.86
CA PRO A 145 -0.42 10.45 -3.88
C PRO A 145 1.03 10.91 -3.89
N MET A 146 1.64 11.05 -5.08
CA MET A 146 3.01 11.55 -5.21
C MET A 146 3.15 12.97 -4.67
N ALA A 147 2.23 13.87 -5.03
CA ALA A 147 2.24 15.25 -4.54
C ALA A 147 2.08 15.33 -3.02
N LEU A 148 1.18 14.52 -2.43
CA LEU A 148 1.02 14.45 -0.97
C LEU A 148 2.29 13.93 -0.27
N ALA A 149 2.94 12.92 -0.85
CA ALA A 149 4.18 12.39 -0.29
C ALA A 149 5.31 13.43 -0.29
N LEU A 150 5.38 14.25 -1.35
CA LEU A 150 6.34 15.36 -1.47
C LEU A 150 6.02 16.50 -0.49
N SER A 151 4.74 16.90 -0.39
CA SER A 151 4.34 18.01 0.50
C SER A 151 4.54 17.70 1.98
N GLN A 152 4.44 16.43 2.36
CA GLN A 152 4.68 15.94 3.72
C GLN A 152 6.14 15.56 3.99
N GLY A 153 7.04 15.67 3.01
CA GLY A 153 8.44 15.30 3.14
C GLY A 153 8.69 13.79 3.32
N LEU A 154 7.68 12.95 3.08
CA LEU A 154 7.80 11.49 3.16
C LEU A 154 8.72 10.96 2.06
N VAL A 155 8.68 11.60 0.89
CA VAL A 155 9.61 11.37 -0.23
C VAL A 155 10.16 12.69 -0.73
N GLN A 156 11.27 12.60 -1.46
CA GLN A 156 11.95 13.76 -2.04
C GLN A 156 12.27 13.45 -3.50
N GLY A 157 12.39 14.51 -4.32
CA GLY A 157 13.00 14.39 -5.63
C GLY A 157 14.51 14.16 -5.54
N PHE A 158 15.12 13.89 -6.69
CA PHE A 158 16.55 13.71 -6.82
C PHE A 158 17.26 15.06 -6.94
N GLY A 159 18.56 15.09 -6.65
CA GLY A 159 19.36 16.33 -6.65
C GLY A 159 19.48 17.01 -8.02
N ASP A 160 19.11 16.32 -9.10
CA ASP A 160 19.01 16.85 -10.46
C ASP A 160 17.66 17.53 -10.76
N GLY A 161 16.76 17.63 -9.77
CA GLY A 161 15.45 18.24 -9.93
C GLY A 161 14.40 17.30 -10.55
N THR A 162 14.64 15.99 -10.59
CA THR A 162 13.70 14.99 -11.11
C THR A 162 12.97 14.21 -10.02
N LEU A 163 11.84 13.59 -10.36
CA LEU A 163 11.09 12.64 -9.54
C LEU A 163 11.36 11.20 -9.95
N ARG A 164 11.69 10.96 -11.22
CA ARG A 164 11.88 9.68 -11.91
C ARG A 164 10.69 8.73 -11.71
N PRO A 165 9.46 9.11 -12.12
CA PRO A 165 8.26 8.33 -11.82
C PRO A 165 8.29 6.89 -12.36
N TRP A 166 8.90 6.70 -13.53
CA TRP A 166 9.03 5.42 -14.23
C TRP A 166 10.27 4.61 -13.84
N HIS A 167 11.14 5.16 -12.98
CA HIS A 167 12.33 4.45 -12.53
C HIS A 167 11.95 3.17 -11.80
N GLN A 168 12.55 2.05 -12.21
CA GLN A 168 12.42 0.77 -11.55
C GLN A 168 13.20 0.80 -10.23
N VAL A 169 12.48 0.67 -9.13
CA VAL A 169 13.05 0.84 -7.79
C VAL A 169 13.97 -0.33 -7.46
N THR A 170 15.15 -0.04 -6.91
CA THR A 170 16.04 -1.09 -6.40
C THR A 170 15.62 -1.56 -5.01
N ARG A 171 16.09 -2.73 -4.60
CA ARG A 171 15.83 -3.26 -3.25
C ARG A 171 16.31 -2.31 -2.15
N ALA A 172 17.44 -1.65 -2.35
CA ALA A 172 17.96 -0.63 -1.44
C ALA A 172 17.08 0.62 -1.37
N GLU A 173 16.58 1.10 -2.50
CA GLU A 173 15.67 2.24 -2.55
C GLU A 173 14.32 1.93 -1.89
N ALA A 174 13.76 0.74 -2.12
CA ALA A 174 12.54 0.29 -1.46
C ALA A 174 12.72 0.18 0.06
N ALA A 175 13.83 -0.43 0.51
CA ALA A 175 14.19 -0.49 1.92
C ALA A 175 14.28 0.92 2.53
N ALA A 176 14.96 1.85 1.87
CA ALA A 176 15.09 3.22 2.34
C ALA A 176 13.74 3.94 2.49
N LEU A 177 12.82 3.75 1.53
CA LEU A 177 11.49 4.35 1.56
C LEU A 177 10.58 3.72 2.60
N VAL A 178 10.52 2.39 2.68
CA VAL A 178 9.73 1.67 3.69
C VAL A 178 10.21 2.01 5.09
N GLY A 179 11.52 1.94 5.31
CA GLY A 179 12.15 2.26 6.58
C GLY A 179 11.86 3.67 7.05
N ARG A 180 11.99 4.66 6.15
CA ARG A 180 11.67 6.06 6.45
C ARG A 180 10.20 6.30 6.79
N VAL A 181 9.29 5.67 6.06
CA VAL A 181 7.86 6.02 6.16
C VAL A 181 7.14 5.19 7.23
N LEU A 182 7.58 3.94 7.47
CA LEU A 182 6.81 2.96 8.24
C LEU A 182 7.55 2.37 9.45
N LEU A 183 8.87 2.52 9.55
CA LEU A 183 9.66 1.94 10.65
C LEU A 183 10.05 2.93 11.75
N ASP A 184 9.37 4.06 11.85
CA ASP A 184 9.46 4.83 13.08
C ASP A 184 8.86 4.00 14.21
N ALA A 185 9.73 3.62 15.15
CA ALA A 185 9.40 2.78 16.29
C ALA A 185 8.56 3.58 17.28
N THR A 186 7.25 3.60 17.07
CA THR A 186 6.31 3.91 18.14
C THR A 186 6.05 2.63 18.91
N ASP A 187 6.19 2.69 20.23
CA ASP A 187 5.75 1.65 21.17
C ASP A 187 4.22 1.60 21.19
N LEU A 188 3.64 1.19 20.07
CA LEU A 188 2.21 0.98 19.94
C LEU A 188 1.82 -0.30 20.68
N PRO A 189 0.68 -0.30 21.37
CA PRO A 189 0.17 -1.51 21.99
C PRO A 189 -0.13 -2.57 20.94
N THR A 190 0.04 -3.82 21.37
CA THR A 190 -0.21 -5.00 20.57
C THR A 190 -1.26 -5.86 21.25
N VAL A 191 -2.14 -6.48 20.45
CA VAL A 191 -3.14 -7.46 20.91
C VAL A 191 -3.15 -8.67 19.98
N SER A 192 -3.48 -9.86 20.50
CA SER A 192 -3.69 -11.05 19.69
C SER A 192 -5.19 -11.24 19.42
N LEU A 193 -5.60 -11.14 18.16
CA LEU A 193 -7.00 -11.29 17.72
C LEU A 193 -7.06 -12.24 16.51
N ASP A 194 -7.94 -13.24 16.56
CA ASP A 194 -8.11 -14.26 15.52
C ASP A 194 -6.80 -14.89 14.98
N GLY A 195 -5.81 -15.05 15.87
CA GLY A 195 -4.49 -15.59 15.53
C GLY A 195 -3.52 -14.60 14.87
N HIS A 196 -3.89 -13.32 14.79
CA HIS A 196 -3.05 -12.23 14.30
C HIS A 196 -2.47 -11.41 15.46
N GLU A 197 -1.21 -11.02 15.35
CA GLU A 197 -0.64 -9.96 16.18
C GLU A 197 -1.02 -8.61 15.56
N VAL A 198 -1.89 -7.85 16.23
CA VAL A 198 -2.41 -6.57 15.75
C VAL A 198 -1.81 -5.44 16.55
N VAL A 199 -1.16 -4.52 15.84
CA VAL A 199 -0.70 -3.25 16.41
C VAL A 199 -1.76 -2.19 16.15
N TYR A 200 -2.12 -1.43 17.18
CA TYR A 200 -3.22 -0.46 17.11
C TYR A 200 -2.86 0.87 17.80
N VAL A 201 -3.57 1.92 17.41
CA VAL A 201 -3.51 3.25 18.05
C VAL A 201 -4.76 3.55 18.88
N ASP A 202 -5.86 2.86 18.57
CA ASP A 202 -7.15 3.00 19.24
C ASP A 202 -7.94 1.68 19.13
N ALA A 203 -8.87 1.44 20.06
CA ALA A 203 -9.72 0.25 20.10
C ALA A 203 -11.15 0.66 20.44
N LEU A 204 -12.12 0.19 19.64
CA LEU A 204 -13.52 0.60 19.72
C LEU A 204 -14.44 -0.62 19.80
N ASP A 205 -15.43 -0.57 20.68
CA ASP A 205 -16.57 -1.49 20.66
C ASP A 205 -17.60 -0.99 19.64
N MET A 206 -17.92 -1.82 18.64
CA MET A 206 -18.84 -1.45 17.57
C MET A 206 -19.85 -2.55 17.25
N ARG A 207 -20.98 -2.16 16.64
CA ARG A 207 -21.92 -3.08 16.00
C ARG A 207 -21.71 -3.01 14.49
N THR A 208 -21.49 -4.15 13.86
CA THR A 208 -21.27 -4.25 12.42
C THR A 208 -22.49 -4.85 11.72
N THR A 209 -22.80 -4.34 10.54
CA THR A 209 -23.73 -4.95 9.58
C THR A 209 -22.96 -5.25 8.30
N MET A 210 -23.44 -6.21 7.51
CA MET A 210 -22.81 -6.60 6.25
C MET A 210 -23.81 -6.39 5.12
N TYR A 211 -23.32 -5.82 4.02
CA TYR A 211 -24.06 -5.66 2.77
C TYR A 211 -23.21 -6.23 1.65
N THR A 212 -23.86 -6.75 0.62
CA THR A 212 -23.19 -7.25 -0.58
C THR A 212 -23.50 -6.35 -1.77
N ALA A 213 -22.53 -6.17 -2.67
CA ALA A 213 -22.72 -5.36 -3.89
C ALA A 213 -23.80 -5.92 -4.85
N GLY A 214 -24.34 -7.11 -4.57
CA GLY A 214 -25.46 -7.69 -5.31
C GLY A 214 -26.85 -7.30 -4.78
N GLU A 215 -26.92 -6.58 -3.66
CA GLU A 215 -28.20 -6.11 -3.11
C GLU A 215 -28.76 -4.92 -3.89
N ALA A 216 -30.09 -4.89 -4.05
CA ALA A 216 -30.76 -3.83 -4.78
C ALA A 216 -30.52 -2.47 -4.09
N GLY A 217 -29.95 -1.52 -4.82
CA GLY A 217 -29.62 -0.19 -4.30
C GLY A 217 -28.20 -0.03 -3.77
N VAL A 218 -27.38 -1.10 -3.75
CA VAL A 218 -25.97 -1.06 -3.34
C VAL A 218 -25.07 -0.85 -4.57
N GLY A 219 -24.29 0.22 -4.56
CA GLY A 219 -23.32 0.50 -5.63
C GLY A 219 -22.05 -0.34 -5.53
N THR A 220 -21.30 -0.45 -6.63
CA THR A 220 -20.00 -1.16 -6.66
C THR A 220 -18.80 -0.26 -6.33
N ARG A 221 -19.04 1.04 -6.12
CA ARG A 221 -18.00 2.02 -5.76
C ARG A 221 -18.31 2.66 -4.42
N THR A 222 -17.32 2.65 -3.55
CA THR A 222 -17.36 3.29 -2.22
C THR A 222 -17.24 4.81 -2.31
N ALA A 223 -17.48 5.53 -1.21
CA ALA A 223 -17.28 6.98 -1.12
C ALA A 223 -15.86 7.44 -1.52
N THR A 224 -14.84 6.60 -1.29
CA THR A 224 -13.46 6.85 -1.71
C THR A 224 -13.15 6.35 -3.13
N GLY A 225 -14.14 5.92 -3.90
CA GLY A 225 -13.99 5.46 -5.29
C GLY A 225 -13.29 4.10 -5.45
N VAL A 226 -12.97 3.42 -4.33
CA VAL A 226 -12.51 2.02 -4.31
C VAL A 226 -13.66 1.12 -4.74
N THR A 227 -13.40 0.18 -5.64
CA THR A 227 -14.35 -0.88 -5.99
C THR A 227 -14.59 -1.77 -4.78
N VAL A 228 -15.86 -1.98 -4.42
CA VAL A 228 -16.28 -2.82 -3.28
C VAL A 228 -15.66 -4.21 -3.42
N ARG A 229 -14.97 -4.64 -2.36
CA ARG A 229 -14.24 -5.91 -2.28
C ARG A 229 -14.15 -6.34 -0.80
N PRO A 230 -13.90 -7.63 -0.49
CA PRO A 230 -13.59 -8.04 0.88
C PRO A 230 -12.47 -7.17 1.46
N GLY A 231 -12.64 -6.70 2.69
CA GLY A 231 -11.75 -5.72 3.35
C GLY A 231 -12.22 -4.27 3.24
N ALA A 232 -13.13 -3.92 2.32
CA ALA A 232 -13.73 -2.59 2.28
C ALA A 232 -14.83 -2.46 3.34
N VAL A 233 -14.75 -1.45 4.21
CA VAL A 233 -15.77 -1.19 5.23
C VAL A 233 -16.30 0.25 5.16
N ALA A 234 -17.59 0.38 5.51
CA ALA A 234 -18.26 1.63 5.76
C ALA A 234 -18.12 2.03 7.22
N VAL A 235 -17.85 3.31 7.48
CA VAL A 235 -17.66 3.86 8.82
C VAL A 235 -18.25 5.26 8.93
N ASP A 236 -18.53 5.73 10.15
CA ASP A 236 -18.70 7.17 10.39
C ASP A 236 -17.32 7.86 10.34
N PRO A 237 -17.05 8.73 9.35
CA PRO A 237 -15.75 9.39 9.22
C PRO A 237 -15.41 10.35 10.36
N ALA A 238 -16.41 10.76 11.17
CA ALA A 238 -16.18 11.57 12.35
C ALA A 238 -15.59 10.74 13.51
N VAL A 239 -15.72 9.42 13.47
CA VAL A 239 -15.18 8.47 14.47
C VAL A 239 -13.97 7.73 13.92
N ILE A 240 -14.09 7.15 12.73
CA ILE A 240 -13.00 6.42 12.05
C ILE A 240 -12.72 7.13 10.73
N PRO A 241 -11.62 7.88 10.61
CA PRO A 241 -11.30 8.59 9.37
C PRO A 241 -11.20 7.65 8.17
N LEU A 242 -11.67 8.10 7.00
CA LEU A 242 -11.50 7.36 5.75
C LEU A 242 -10.01 7.16 5.42
N GLY A 243 -9.68 5.94 5.00
CA GLY A 243 -8.34 5.43 4.78
C GLY A 243 -7.76 4.68 5.97
N THR A 244 -8.38 4.73 7.15
CA THR A 244 -7.91 3.99 8.33
C THR A 244 -7.86 2.49 8.06
N LEU A 245 -6.71 1.88 8.33
CA LEU A 245 -6.56 0.42 8.35
C LEU A 245 -7.06 -0.10 9.70
N LEU A 246 -7.90 -1.13 9.65
CA LEU A 246 -8.64 -1.66 10.77
C LEU A 246 -8.37 -3.15 10.91
N PHE A 247 -8.54 -3.67 12.12
CA PHE A 247 -8.76 -5.08 12.35
C PHE A 247 -10.13 -5.24 13.02
N VAL A 248 -10.99 -6.05 12.42
CA VAL A 248 -12.35 -6.29 12.92
C VAL A 248 -12.43 -7.74 13.37
N GLU A 249 -12.63 -7.98 14.67
CA GLU A 249 -12.73 -9.34 15.22
C GLU A 249 -13.82 -10.15 14.49
N GLY A 250 -13.49 -11.39 14.11
CA GLY A 250 -14.34 -12.27 13.31
C GLY A 250 -14.37 -11.96 11.80
N TYR A 251 -13.79 -10.83 11.36
CA TYR A 251 -13.72 -10.43 9.94
C TYR A 251 -12.28 -10.32 9.41
N GLY A 252 -11.36 -9.83 10.23
CA GLY A 252 -9.94 -9.62 9.90
C GLY A 252 -9.62 -8.18 9.47
N TYR A 253 -8.53 -8.04 8.70
CA TYR A 253 -8.08 -6.72 8.25
C TYR A 253 -9.06 -6.05 7.28
N ALA A 254 -9.27 -4.76 7.48
CA ALA A 254 -10.15 -3.92 6.69
C ALA A 254 -9.57 -2.52 6.46
N VAL A 255 -10.18 -1.78 5.55
CA VAL A 255 -9.88 -0.37 5.29
C VAL A 255 -11.19 0.43 5.23
N ALA A 256 -11.25 1.54 5.96
CA ALA A 256 -12.36 2.47 5.93
C ALA A 256 -12.40 3.22 4.59
N VAL A 257 -13.25 2.79 3.66
CA VAL A 257 -13.30 3.36 2.30
C VAL A 257 -14.67 3.89 1.92
N ASP A 258 -15.65 3.73 2.80
CA ASP A 258 -17.03 4.13 2.57
C ASP A 258 -17.64 4.77 3.81
N THR A 259 -18.75 5.50 3.65
CA THR A 259 -19.44 6.15 4.77
C THR A 259 -20.70 5.42 5.22
N GLY A 260 -21.14 4.42 4.45
CA GLY A 260 -22.52 3.93 4.57
C GLY A 260 -23.49 4.97 4.01
N GLY A 261 -24.62 4.49 3.49
CA GLY A 261 -25.74 5.32 3.03
C GLY A 261 -26.78 5.55 4.12
#